data_AF-A0A924KTC9-F1
#
_entry.id   AF-A0A924KTC9-F1
#
_cell.length_a   1.000
_cell.length_b   1.000
_cell.length_c   1.000
_cell.angle_alpha   90.00
_cell.angle_beta   90.00
_cell.angle_gamma   90.00
#
_symmetry.space_group_name_H-M   'P 1'
#
loop_
_entity.id
_entity.type
_entity.pdbx_description
1 polymer ?
#
loop_
_entity_poly.entity_id
_entity_poly.type
_entity_poly.pdbx_seq_one_letter_code
_entity_poly.pdbx_strand_id
1 'polypeptide(L)'
;MKNIIIKAGREKSLLRRHPWVFSGAIKNIDAANAGDIVKIVAEDGRYLATAAFSAPSQIAARVLSFDESISIDRDFYRQRIAAAISRRANLATQSNAYRLVHGESDGLPGVVADLYGDVVVLQLSTAGIEPQRVLLAELLAEATGAKCVFERSDADVRKLEGLEVRNGLILGAPLTGPVQIVEGNLKIEVDIAHGHKTGFYLDQRDNRALTASLAKGGDVLNCFCYSATMSAAAMLGGATTVMSIDSSAPALASGQRIAALNGLDPAALEWVEADVFAHLRKLRDQGRSFDLIILDPPKLAPTVHHVEKASRAYKDINLLGFKLLRPGGMLMTYSCSGGVSVDLFQKIVAGAALDAGVEAQITRRLSAGSDHPVSIHFPEGEYLKGLLLTKTK
;
A
#
# COMPACT_ATOMS: atom_id res chain seq x y z
N MET A 1 1.67 34.05 -11.26
CA MET A 1 1.11 32.73 -10.90
C MET A 1 -0.35 32.95 -10.54
N LYS A 2 -1.26 32.06 -10.94
CA LYS A 2 -2.70 32.19 -10.65
C LYS A 2 -2.97 31.91 -9.16
N ASN A 3 -3.98 32.54 -8.60
CA ASN A 3 -4.32 32.44 -7.19
C ASN A 3 -5.60 31.62 -6.94
N ILE A 4 -5.62 30.91 -5.82
CA ILE A 4 -6.81 30.34 -5.19
C ILE A 4 -6.98 31.02 -3.83
N ILE A 5 -8.13 31.66 -3.64
CA ILE A 5 -8.47 32.36 -2.40
C ILE A 5 -9.29 31.43 -1.51
N ILE A 6 -8.84 31.22 -0.28
CA ILE A 6 -9.50 30.38 0.73
C ILE A 6 -10.50 31.21 1.54
N LYS A 7 -11.69 30.64 1.83
CA LYS A 7 -12.70 31.24 2.70
C LYS A 7 -12.13 31.50 4.10
N ALA A 8 -12.46 32.63 4.71
CA ALA A 8 -12.09 32.92 6.10
C ALA A 8 -12.41 31.76 7.06
N GLY A 9 -11.43 31.40 7.90
CA GLY A 9 -11.50 30.32 8.88
C GLY A 9 -11.24 28.91 8.31
N ARG A 10 -11.16 28.75 6.98
CA ARG A 10 -10.87 27.46 6.32
C ARG A 10 -9.37 27.26 6.01
N GLU A 11 -8.54 28.26 6.25
CA GLU A 11 -7.08 28.20 6.14
C GLU A 11 -6.41 27.38 7.25
N LYS A 12 -7.13 27.03 8.32
CA LYS A 12 -6.60 26.31 9.49
C LYS A 12 -5.88 25.00 9.14
N SER A 13 -6.36 24.26 8.14
CA SER A 13 -5.70 23.01 7.70
C SER A 13 -4.33 23.30 7.08
N LEU A 14 -4.23 24.33 6.24
CA LEU A 14 -2.99 24.78 5.61
C LEU A 14 -1.99 25.34 6.63
N LEU A 15 -2.48 26.10 7.62
CA LEU A 15 -1.65 26.57 8.74
C LEU A 15 -1.08 25.42 9.59
N ARG A 16 -1.77 24.27 9.60
CA ARG A 16 -1.30 23.01 10.21
C ARG A 16 -0.54 22.12 9.23
N ARG A 17 -0.19 22.64 8.06
CA ARG A 17 0.57 22.00 6.98
C ARG A 17 -0.09 20.79 6.32
N HIS A 18 -1.43 20.71 6.39
CA HIS A 18 -2.15 19.67 5.67
C HIS A 18 -1.99 19.86 4.15
N PRO A 19 -1.68 18.80 3.38
CA PRO A 19 -1.33 18.93 1.96
C PRO A 19 -2.55 19.15 1.05
N TRP A 20 -3.77 18.88 1.51
CA TRP A 20 -4.97 19.00 0.67
C TRP A 20 -5.76 20.29 0.91
N VAL A 21 -6.20 20.88 -0.20
CA VAL A 21 -7.21 21.95 -0.25
C VAL A 21 -8.49 21.38 -0.84
N PHE A 22 -9.54 21.29 -0.02
CA PHE A 22 -10.83 20.81 -0.47
C PHE A 22 -11.60 21.90 -1.23
N SER A 23 -12.34 21.52 -2.27
CA SER A 23 -13.17 22.43 -3.09
C SER A 23 -14.10 23.31 -2.25
N GLY A 24 -14.71 22.74 -1.20
CA GLY A 24 -15.59 23.46 -0.28
C GLY A 24 -14.91 24.59 0.52
N ALA A 25 -13.58 24.58 0.65
CA ALA A 25 -12.80 25.61 1.33
C ALA A 25 -12.49 26.83 0.45
N ILE A 26 -12.66 26.71 -0.87
CA ILE A 26 -12.31 27.74 -1.84
C ILE A 26 -13.41 28.81 -1.90
N LYS A 27 -13.00 30.09 -1.85
CA LYS A 27 -13.85 31.26 -2.07
C LYS A 27 -13.84 31.70 -3.53
N ASN A 28 -12.66 31.82 -4.12
CA ASN A 28 -12.48 32.23 -5.52
C ASN A 28 -11.25 31.53 -6.12
N ILE A 29 -11.26 31.32 -7.43
CA ILE A 29 -10.14 30.79 -8.20
C ILE A 29 -9.97 31.72 -9.39
N ASP A 30 -8.73 32.17 -9.64
CA ASP A 30 -8.39 32.75 -10.94
C ASP A 30 -8.63 31.71 -12.06
N ALA A 31 -8.60 32.10 -13.33
CA ALA A 31 -8.84 31.19 -14.47
C ALA A 31 -7.73 30.11 -14.64
N ALA A 32 -7.61 29.21 -13.67
CA ALA A 32 -6.65 28.12 -13.58
C ALA A 32 -7.19 26.84 -14.22
N ASN A 33 -6.32 26.13 -14.91
CA ASN A 33 -6.61 24.84 -15.54
C ASN A 33 -6.02 23.71 -14.71
N ALA A 34 -6.61 22.52 -14.79
CA ALA A 34 -6.02 21.34 -14.15
C ALA A 34 -4.57 21.15 -14.62
N GLY A 35 -3.66 20.88 -13.68
CA GLY A 35 -2.21 20.83 -13.95
C GLY A 35 -1.47 22.14 -13.71
N ASP A 36 -2.15 23.28 -13.56
CA ASP A 36 -1.50 24.55 -13.24
C ASP A 36 -0.90 24.52 -11.83
N ILE A 37 0.27 25.14 -11.69
CA ILE A 37 0.82 25.50 -10.38
C ILE A 37 0.24 26.86 -9.95
N VAL A 38 -0.36 26.89 -8.76
CA VAL A 38 -1.12 28.02 -8.23
C VAL A 38 -0.61 28.43 -6.84
N LYS A 39 -0.79 29.71 -6.50
CA LYS A 39 -0.63 30.18 -5.13
C LYS A 39 -1.96 30.04 -4.38
N ILE A 40 -1.89 29.52 -3.17
CA ILE A 40 -3.00 29.50 -2.24
C ILE A 40 -2.84 30.68 -1.29
N VAL A 41 -3.86 31.54 -1.23
CA VAL A 41 -3.87 32.74 -0.40
C VAL A 41 -5.09 32.77 0.50
N ALA A 42 -4.93 33.33 1.70
CA ALA A 42 -6.05 33.64 2.57
C ALA A 42 -6.86 34.83 2.02
N GLU A 43 -8.07 35.02 2.57
CA GLU A 43 -8.95 36.12 2.17
C GLU A 43 -8.37 37.51 2.43
N ASP A 44 -7.47 37.63 3.43
CA ASP A 44 -6.71 38.84 3.75
C ASP A 44 -5.49 39.08 2.83
N GLY A 45 -5.26 38.20 1.85
CA GLY A 45 -4.16 38.26 0.90
C GLY A 45 -2.85 37.61 1.36
N ARG A 46 -2.76 37.05 2.58
CA ARG A 46 -1.56 36.32 3.01
C ARG A 46 -1.33 35.07 2.16
N TYR A 47 -0.07 34.83 1.82
CA TYR A 47 0.38 33.57 1.27
C TYR A 47 0.17 32.42 2.28
N LEU A 48 -0.31 31.28 1.79
CA LEU A 48 -0.47 30.06 2.57
C LEU A 48 0.38 28.91 2.02
N ALA A 49 0.39 28.71 0.69
CA ALA A 49 1.09 27.61 0.05
C ALA A 49 1.20 27.79 -1.48
N THR A 50 2.06 27.00 -2.12
CA THR A 50 2.11 26.77 -3.56
C THR A 50 1.66 25.34 -3.83
N ALA A 51 0.70 25.16 -4.75
CA ALA A 51 0.01 23.89 -4.95
C ALA A 51 -0.20 23.56 -6.44
N ALA A 52 -0.40 22.28 -6.74
CA ALA A 52 -0.86 21.83 -8.04
C ALA A 52 -2.39 21.74 -8.05
N PHE A 53 -3.03 22.28 -9.09
CA PHE A 53 -4.49 22.38 -9.18
C PHE A 53 -5.13 21.18 -9.90
N SER A 54 -6.25 20.68 -9.35
CA SER A 54 -7.04 19.54 -9.84
C SER A 54 -8.52 19.94 -9.95
N ALA A 55 -8.91 20.51 -11.10
CA ALA A 55 -10.25 21.08 -11.31
C ALA A 55 -11.46 20.15 -11.05
N PRO A 56 -11.48 18.88 -11.48
CA PRO A 56 -12.65 18.00 -11.28
C PRO A 56 -12.72 17.34 -9.89
N SER A 57 -11.68 17.51 -9.06
CA SER A 57 -11.53 16.78 -7.80
C SER A 57 -12.17 17.51 -6.61
N GLN A 58 -12.69 16.74 -5.65
CA GLN A 58 -13.05 17.31 -4.33
C GLN A 58 -11.82 17.81 -3.58
N ILE A 59 -10.65 17.22 -3.86
CA ILE A 59 -9.34 17.74 -3.43
C ILE A 59 -8.85 18.66 -4.56
N ALA A 60 -9.36 19.88 -4.54
CA ALA A 60 -9.19 20.84 -5.63
C ALA A 60 -7.74 21.28 -5.85
N ALA A 61 -6.90 21.28 -4.81
CA ALA A 61 -5.46 21.51 -4.96
C ALA A 61 -4.65 20.72 -3.94
N ARG A 62 -3.42 20.38 -4.31
CA ARG A 62 -2.47 19.66 -3.45
C ARG A 62 -1.16 20.42 -3.31
N VAL A 63 -0.76 20.70 -2.07
CA VAL A 63 0.37 21.55 -1.73
C VAL A 63 1.69 20.88 -2.07
N LEU A 64 2.55 21.61 -2.79
CA LEU A 64 3.93 21.23 -3.12
C LEU A 64 4.94 21.90 -2.19
N SER A 65 4.65 23.14 -1.77
CA SER A 65 5.48 23.91 -0.84
C SER A 65 4.63 24.82 0.04
N PHE A 66 5.04 24.97 1.30
CA PHE A 66 4.55 26.01 2.22
C PHE A 66 5.50 27.21 2.29
N ASP A 67 6.59 27.18 1.54
CA ASP A 67 7.60 28.23 1.46
C ASP A 67 7.44 28.97 0.13
N GLU A 68 7.12 30.27 0.20
CA GLU A 68 6.89 31.13 -0.97
C GLU A 68 8.16 31.36 -1.79
N SER A 69 9.34 31.23 -1.19
CA SER A 69 10.62 31.42 -1.87
C SER A 69 10.98 30.28 -2.83
N ILE A 70 10.30 29.14 -2.72
CA ILE A 70 10.58 27.94 -3.52
C ILE A 70 9.82 28.00 -4.85
N SER A 71 10.57 28.02 -5.95
CA SER A 71 10.05 27.78 -7.30
C SER A 71 9.74 26.30 -7.52
N ILE A 72 8.61 26.01 -8.16
CA ILE A 72 8.23 24.64 -8.54
C ILE A 72 8.72 24.38 -9.97
N ASP A 73 9.97 23.94 -10.07
CA ASP A 73 10.66 23.65 -11.33
C ASP A 73 11.32 22.25 -11.30
N ARG A 74 12.15 21.95 -12.31
CA ARG A 74 12.90 20.69 -12.38
C ARG A 74 13.75 20.44 -11.15
N ASP A 75 14.39 21.47 -10.59
CA ASP A 75 15.28 21.32 -9.45
C ASP A 75 14.48 21.02 -8.18
N PHE A 76 13.29 21.61 -8.02
CA PHE A 76 12.34 21.24 -6.97
C PHE A 76 12.01 19.75 -6.99
N TYR A 77 11.58 19.22 -8.15
CA TYR A 77 11.24 17.80 -8.27
C TYR A 77 12.45 16.90 -8.04
N ARG A 78 13.63 17.27 -8.58
CA ARG A 78 14.89 16.53 -8.37
C ARG A 78 15.21 16.43 -6.88
N GLN A 79 15.15 17.55 -6.15
CA GLN A 79 15.45 17.58 -4.72
C GLN A 79 14.44 16.77 -3.91
N ARG A 80 13.15 16.82 -4.24
CA ARG A 80 12.11 16.01 -3.57
C ARG A 80 12.32 14.52 -3.78
N ILE A 81 12.60 14.10 -5.01
CA ILE A 81 12.91 12.71 -5.35
C ILE A 81 14.18 12.25 -4.61
N ALA A 82 15.27 13.03 -4.66
CA ALA A 82 16.51 12.70 -3.97
C ALA A 82 16.31 12.56 -2.45
N ALA A 83 15.55 13.46 -1.83
CA ALA A 83 15.21 13.37 -0.41
C ALA A 83 14.37 12.13 -0.09
N ALA A 84 13.40 11.79 -0.94
CA ALA A 84 12.58 10.59 -0.78
C ALA A 84 13.41 9.31 -0.87
N ILE A 85 14.30 9.21 -1.87
CA ILE A 85 15.21 8.07 -2.05
C ILE A 85 16.18 7.97 -0.86
N SER A 86 16.77 9.08 -0.43
CA SER A 86 17.71 9.10 0.70
C SER A 86 17.09 8.55 1.99
N ARG A 87 15.77 8.75 2.22
CA ARG A 87 15.07 8.15 3.36
C ARG A 87 15.04 6.62 3.33
N ARG A 88 15.24 5.99 2.18
CA ARG A 88 15.25 4.52 1.98
C ARG A 88 16.66 3.93 1.91
N ALA A 89 17.71 4.71 2.17
CA ALA A 89 19.10 4.23 2.03
C ALA A 89 19.39 2.94 2.81
N ASN A 90 18.92 2.83 4.05
CA ASN A 90 19.10 1.60 4.85
C ASN A 90 18.40 0.39 4.22
N LEU A 91 17.22 0.60 3.65
CA LEU A 91 16.43 -0.46 3.04
C LEU A 91 17.06 -0.99 1.74
N ALA A 92 17.70 -0.09 0.97
CA ALA A 92 18.42 -0.46 -0.25
C ALA A 92 19.59 -1.44 0.00
N THR A 93 20.04 -1.57 1.25
CA THR A 93 21.06 -2.58 1.63
C THR A 93 20.49 -3.99 1.81
N GLN A 94 19.16 -4.11 1.94
CA GLN A 94 18.46 -5.36 2.26
C GLN A 94 17.53 -5.83 1.13
N SER A 95 17.18 -4.94 0.21
CA SER A 95 16.25 -5.22 -0.88
C SER A 95 16.61 -4.41 -2.11
N ASN A 96 16.50 -5.02 -3.28
CA ASN A 96 16.53 -4.28 -4.57
C ASN A 96 15.13 -3.86 -5.04
N ALA A 97 14.13 -3.99 -4.17
CA ALA A 97 12.78 -3.53 -4.42
C ALA A 97 12.16 -2.81 -3.21
N TYR A 98 11.73 -1.57 -3.44
CA TYR A 98 11.17 -0.71 -2.40
C TYR A 98 10.49 0.52 -3.00
N ARG A 99 9.62 1.14 -2.20
CA ARG A 99 8.95 2.39 -2.57
C ARG A 99 9.92 3.57 -2.50
N LEU A 100 10.17 4.20 -3.65
CA LEU A 100 11.01 5.38 -3.79
C LEU A 100 10.27 6.65 -3.34
N VAL A 101 9.02 6.81 -3.81
CA VAL A 101 8.18 7.98 -3.55
C VAL A 101 6.79 7.52 -3.13
N HIS A 102 6.29 8.09 -2.03
CA HIS A 102 5.01 7.79 -1.40
C HIS A 102 4.16 9.06 -1.22
N GLY A 103 3.82 9.69 -2.34
CA GLY A 103 2.80 10.72 -2.42
C GLY A 103 3.07 11.93 -1.53
N GLU A 104 2.02 12.36 -0.84
CA GLU A 104 1.98 13.46 0.11
C GLU A 104 3.06 13.34 1.18
N SER A 105 3.33 12.12 1.68
CA SER A 105 4.31 11.89 2.74
C SER A 105 5.76 12.15 2.30
N ASP A 106 6.02 12.11 0.99
CA ASP A 106 7.32 12.47 0.42
C ASP A 106 7.35 13.88 -0.19
N GLY A 107 6.27 14.66 -0.04
CA GLY A 107 6.16 16.01 -0.58
C GLY A 107 5.93 16.06 -2.09
N LEU A 108 5.43 14.95 -2.68
CA LEU A 108 5.04 14.83 -4.08
C LEU A 108 3.61 14.28 -4.17
N PRO A 109 2.59 15.07 -3.78
CA PRO A 109 1.20 14.61 -3.77
C PRO A 109 0.77 14.01 -5.11
N GLY A 110 0.17 12.82 -5.05
CA GLY A 110 -0.27 12.11 -6.24
C GLY A 110 0.81 11.36 -7.03
N VAL A 111 2.05 11.31 -6.54
CA VAL A 111 3.15 10.54 -7.14
C VAL A 111 3.45 9.33 -6.29
N VAL A 112 3.38 8.13 -6.88
CA VAL A 112 3.95 6.92 -6.30
C VAL A 112 5.01 6.39 -7.25
N ALA A 113 6.16 6.01 -6.72
CA ALA A 113 7.20 5.35 -7.50
C ALA A 113 7.76 4.17 -6.71
N ASP A 114 7.75 2.98 -7.32
CA ASP A 114 8.31 1.75 -6.76
C ASP A 114 9.49 1.30 -7.61
N LEU A 115 10.58 0.87 -6.97
CA LEU A 115 11.73 0.24 -7.63
C LEU A 115 11.57 -1.28 -7.57
N TYR A 116 11.83 -1.95 -8.69
CA TYR A 116 11.91 -3.41 -8.82
C TYR A 116 13.16 -3.76 -9.63
N GLY A 117 14.27 -4.08 -8.96
CA GLY A 117 15.53 -4.33 -9.65
C GLY A 117 16.02 -3.08 -10.38
N ASP A 118 16.08 -3.13 -11.72
CA ASP A 118 16.45 -2.00 -12.59
C ASP A 118 15.25 -1.33 -13.28
N VAL A 119 14.03 -1.57 -12.79
CA VAL A 119 12.79 -0.98 -13.29
C VAL A 119 12.16 -0.08 -12.23
N VAL A 120 11.82 1.16 -12.61
CA VAL A 120 10.95 2.04 -11.82
C VAL A 120 9.53 1.96 -12.35
N VAL A 121 8.57 1.72 -11.46
CA VAL A 121 7.15 1.79 -11.77
C VAL A 121 6.57 3.06 -11.18
N LEU A 122 6.06 3.93 -12.04
CA LEU A 122 5.48 5.22 -11.70
C LEU A 122 3.94 5.16 -11.76
N GLN A 123 3.27 5.67 -10.73
CA GLN A 123 1.85 5.96 -10.76
C GLN A 123 1.63 7.45 -10.50
N LEU A 124 0.81 8.06 -11.36
CA LEU A 124 0.34 9.41 -11.20
C LEU A 124 -1.16 9.34 -10.95
N SER A 125 -1.64 9.93 -9.86
CA SER A 125 -3.04 9.81 -9.47
C SER A 125 -3.80 11.12 -9.49
N THR A 126 -3.17 12.23 -9.89
CA THR A 126 -3.78 13.57 -9.77
C THR A 126 -3.58 14.41 -11.02
N ALA A 127 -4.59 15.22 -11.37
CA ALA A 127 -4.51 16.08 -12.55
C ALA A 127 -3.43 17.15 -12.41
N GLY A 128 -3.18 17.62 -11.17
CA GLY A 128 -2.13 18.59 -10.86
C GLY A 128 -0.71 18.13 -11.23
N ILE A 129 -0.41 16.83 -11.12
CA ILE A 129 0.93 16.31 -11.38
C ILE A 129 1.09 15.71 -12.78
N GLU A 130 -0.02 15.46 -13.48
CA GLU A 130 -0.05 14.84 -14.81
C GLU A 130 0.89 15.54 -15.83
N PRO A 131 1.01 16.89 -15.88
CA PRO A 131 1.94 17.56 -16.80
C PRO A 131 3.42 17.23 -16.54
N GLN A 132 3.77 16.80 -15.32
CA GLN A 132 5.14 16.50 -14.92
C GLN A 132 5.55 15.06 -15.22
N ARG A 133 4.70 14.28 -15.88
CA ARG A 133 4.90 12.85 -16.12
C ARG A 133 6.27 12.49 -16.68
N VAL A 134 6.66 13.13 -17.79
CA VAL A 134 7.94 12.83 -18.46
C VAL A 134 9.12 13.28 -17.60
N LEU A 135 9.02 14.47 -17.03
CA LEU A 135 10.05 15.02 -16.12
C LEU A 135 10.29 14.11 -14.91
N LEU A 136 9.23 13.63 -14.26
CA LEU A 136 9.34 12.72 -13.12
C LEU A 136 9.98 11.39 -13.52
N ALA A 137 9.61 10.83 -14.68
CA ALA A 137 10.22 9.61 -15.18
C ALA A 137 11.73 9.78 -15.44
N GLU A 138 12.15 10.87 -16.08
CA GLU A 138 13.56 11.19 -16.31
C GLU A 138 14.33 11.32 -14.99
N LEU A 139 13.81 12.10 -14.05
CA LEU A 139 14.48 12.34 -12.76
C LEU A 139 14.56 11.06 -11.91
N LEU A 140 13.55 10.20 -11.95
CA LEU A 140 13.58 8.90 -11.28
C LEU A 140 14.61 7.96 -11.92
N ALA A 141 14.70 7.92 -13.25
CA ALA A 141 15.71 7.14 -13.95
C ALA A 141 17.13 7.64 -13.63
N GLU A 142 17.36 8.96 -13.68
CA GLU A 142 18.63 9.61 -13.32
C GLU A 142 19.05 9.27 -11.88
N ALA A 143 18.12 9.35 -10.93
CA ALA A 143 18.42 9.16 -9.51
C ALA A 143 18.65 7.69 -9.12
N THR A 144 18.16 6.74 -9.91
CA THR A 144 18.21 5.30 -9.57
C THR A 144 19.12 4.49 -10.49
N GLY A 145 19.46 5.02 -11.68
CA GLY A 145 20.11 4.26 -12.74
C GLY A 145 19.20 3.22 -13.40
N ALA A 146 17.88 3.30 -13.19
CA ALA A 146 16.92 2.36 -13.77
C ALA A 146 16.93 2.42 -15.30
N LYS A 147 16.83 1.24 -15.93
CA LYS A 147 16.86 1.08 -17.38
C LYS A 147 15.47 1.17 -18.03
N CYS A 148 14.44 1.11 -17.20
CA CYS A 148 13.04 1.17 -17.61
C CYS A 148 12.26 1.98 -16.59
N VAL A 149 11.45 2.93 -17.08
CA VAL A 149 10.40 3.58 -16.30
C VAL A 149 9.06 3.21 -16.91
N PHE A 150 8.27 2.46 -16.16
CA PHE A 150 6.98 1.93 -16.58
C PHE A 150 5.84 2.61 -15.82
N GLU A 151 4.75 2.95 -16.50
CA GLU A 151 3.58 3.58 -15.88
C GLU A 151 2.54 2.55 -15.48
N ARG A 152 2.06 2.62 -14.24
CA ARG A 152 0.89 1.89 -13.71
C ARG A 152 -0.15 2.86 -13.16
N SER A 153 -0.55 3.82 -13.99
CA SER A 153 -1.61 4.80 -13.70
C SER A 153 -2.98 4.24 -14.13
N ASP A 154 -3.29 3.00 -13.76
CA ASP A 154 -4.50 2.24 -14.15
C ASP A 154 -5.51 2.08 -13.00
N ALA A 155 -5.28 2.77 -11.88
CA ALA A 155 -6.21 2.80 -10.76
C ALA A 155 -7.45 3.69 -11.05
N ASP A 156 -8.63 3.19 -10.65
CA ASP A 156 -9.92 3.90 -10.81
C ASP A 156 -9.97 5.29 -10.17
N VAL A 157 -9.11 5.57 -9.18
CA VAL A 157 -9.04 6.89 -8.52
C VAL A 157 -8.76 8.02 -9.51
N ARG A 158 -8.11 7.74 -10.66
CA ARG A 158 -7.86 8.72 -11.72
C ARG A 158 -9.14 9.28 -12.34
N LYS A 159 -10.23 8.50 -12.34
CA LYS A 159 -11.55 8.96 -12.82
C LYS A 159 -12.08 10.12 -11.97
N LEU A 160 -11.77 10.15 -10.67
CA LEU A 160 -12.12 11.25 -9.77
C LEU A 160 -11.34 12.55 -10.10
N GLU A 161 -10.27 12.43 -10.87
CA GLU A 161 -9.42 13.53 -11.31
C GLU A 161 -9.65 13.86 -12.80
N GLY A 162 -10.65 13.23 -13.44
CA GLY A 162 -10.94 13.44 -14.86
C GLY A 162 -9.83 12.95 -15.80
N LEU A 163 -9.02 11.98 -15.35
CA LEU A 163 -7.88 11.46 -16.09
C LEU A 163 -8.17 10.08 -16.68
N GLU A 164 -7.70 9.87 -17.90
CA GLU A 164 -7.63 8.54 -18.51
C GLU A 164 -6.63 7.65 -17.78
N VAL A 165 -6.92 6.35 -17.76
CA VAL A 165 -5.97 5.35 -17.25
C VAL A 165 -4.80 5.16 -18.22
N ARG A 166 -3.60 4.91 -17.69
CA ARG A 166 -2.40 4.61 -18.48
C ARG A 166 -1.65 3.43 -17.89
N ASN A 167 -1.24 2.52 -18.75
CA ASN A 167 -0.40 1.39 -18.43
C ASN A 167 0.57 1.20 -19.60
N GLY A 168 1.87 1.37 -19.37
CA GLY A 168 2.85 1.24 -20.44
C GLY A 168 4.18 1.93 -20.18
N LEU A 169 5.13 1.68 -21.08
CA LEU A 169 6.47 2.25 -21.03
C LEU A 169 6.44 3.79 -21.12
N ILE A 170 7.19 4.46 -20.25
CA ILE A 170 7.46 5.91 -20.35
C ILE A 170 8.83 6.14 -20.98
N LEU A 171 9.86 5.47 -20.46
CA LEU A 171 11.26 5.72 -20.79
C LEU A 171 12.07 4.44 -20.71
N GLY A 172 13.06 4.29 -21.59
CA GLY A 172 14.03 3.19 -21.55
C GLY A 172 13.60 1.95 -22.34
N ALA A 173 14.06 0.78 -21.92
CA ALA A 173 13.79 -0.49 -22.62
C ALA A 173 12.39 -1.05 -22.26
N PRO A 174 11.70 -1.72 -23.21
CA PRO A 174 10.44 -2.40 -22.92
C PRO A 174 10.65 -3.57 -21.94
N LEU A 175 9.61 -3.88 -21.16
CA LEU A 175 9.60 -5.07 -20.32
C LEU A 175 9.57 -6.33 -21.19
N THR A 176 10.48 -7.27 -20.95
CA THR A 176 10.55 -8.54 -21.68
C THR A 176 9.86 -9.69 -20.94
N GLY A 177 9.31 -9.44 -19.76
CA GLY A 177 8.67 -10.42 -18.90
C GLY A 177 8.64 -9.97 -17.44
N PRO A 178 8.33 -10.88 -16.52
CA PRO A 178 8.40 -10.61 -15.09
C PRO A 178 9.82 -10.22 -14.63
N VAL A 179 9.89 -9.33 -13.65
CA VAL A 179 11.15 -8.85 -13.06
C VAL A 179 11.45 -9.64 -11.79
N GLN A 180 12.68 -10.15 -11.66
CA GLN A 180 13.12 -10.80 -10.43
C GLN A 180 13.68 -9.76 -9.45
N ILE A 181 13.18 -9.80 -8.22
CA ILE A 181 13.64 -8.98 -7.10
C ILE A 181 14.09 -9.86 -5.95
N VAL A 182 14.83 -9.28 -5.03
CA VAL A 182 15.31 -9.93 -3.81
C VAL A 182 14.95 -9.04 -2.62
N GLU A 183 14.29 -9.65 -1.65
CA GLU A 183 13.93 -9.06 -0.36
C GLU A 183 14.53 -9.92 0.75
N GLY A 184 15.65 -9.48 1.33
CA GLY A 184 16.43 -10.32 2.24
C GLY A 184 16.97 -11.58 1.53
N ASN A 185 16.52 -12.75 1.96
CA ASN A 185 16.85 -14.04 1.34
C ASN A 185 15.74 -14.56 0.41
N LEU A 186 14.62 -13.86 0.28
CA LEU A 186 13.48 -14.25 -0.55
C LEU A 186 13.64 -13.69 -1.96
N LYS A 187 13.66 -14.57 -2.96
CA LYS A 187 13.60 -14.21 -4.38
C LYS A 187 12.15 -14.15 -4.83
N ILE A 188 11.75 -13.09 -5.54
CA ILE A 188 10.37 -12.87 -5.94
C ILE A 188 10.33 -12.52 -7.43
N GLU A 189 9.41 -13.15 -8.16
CA GLU A 189 9.08 -12.77 -9.52
C GLU A 189 7.88 -11.79 -9.51
N VAL A 190 8.03 -10.63 -10.14
CA VAL A 190 7.01 -9.56 -10.19
C VAL A 190 6.55 -9.33 -11.62
N ASP A 191 5.27 -9.57 -11.89
CA ASP A 191 4.63 -9.13 -13.13
C ASP A 191 4.21 -7.66 -13.01
N ILE A 192 5.05 -6.76 -13.51
CA ILE A 192 4.81 -5.31 -13.48
C ILE A 192 3.63 -4.91 -14.37
N ALA A 193 3.41 -5.58 -15.51
CA ALA A 193 2.42 -5.16 -16.49
C ALA A 193 0.99 -5.53 -16.07
N HIS A 194 0.81 -6.72 -15.50
CA HIS A 194 -0.50 -7.29 -15.18
C HIS A 194 -0.74 -7.51 -13.69
N GLY A 195 0.28 -7.38 -12.84
CA GLY A 195 0.18 -7.58 -11.39
C GLY A 195 -0.66 -6.52 -10.69
N HIS A 196 -1.00 -6.78 -9.42
CA HIS A 196 -1.76 -5.86 -8.58
C HIS A 196 -0.94 -4.60 -8.24
N LYS A 197 -1.62 -3.45 -8.03
CA LYS A 197 -0.98 -2.16 -7.73
C LYS A 197 0.04 -1.76 -8.82
N THR A 198 1.32 -1.68 -8.45
CA THR A 198 2.46 -1.42 -9.34
C THR A 198 3.13 -2.70 -9.83
N GLY A 199 2.57 -3.87 -9.48
CA GLY A 199 3.10 -5.21 -9.74
C GLY A 199 3.15 -6.07 -8.46
N PHE A 200 3.42 -5.46 -7.31
CA PHE A 200 3.63 -6.18 -6.05
C PHE A 200 3.27 -5.36 -4.80
N TYR A 201 3.11 -6.04 -3.65
CA TYR A 201 2.79 -5.44 -2.35
C TYR A 201 4.07 -5.24 -1.52
N LEU A 202 4.81 -4.16 -1.80
CA LEU A 202 6.01 -3.78 -1.05
C LEU A 202 5.71 -3.35 0.40
N ASP A 203 4.50 -2.88 0.67
CA ASP A 203 4.04 -2.48 2.00
C ASP A 203 4.06 -3.60 3.04
N GLN A 204 3.97 -4.85 2.58
CA GLN A 204 3.97 -6.04 3.44
C GLN A 204 5.36 -6.63 3.72
N ARG A 205 6.45 -6.00 3.27
CA ARG A 205 7.83 -6.53 3.44
C ARG A 205 8.18 -6.88 4.88
N ASP A 206 8.04 -5.91 5.77
CA ASP A 206 8.46 -6.09 7.17
C ASP A 206 7.59 -7.15 7.87
N ASN A 207 6.34 -7.29 7.40
CA ASN A 207 5.41 -8.32 7.86
C ASN A 207 5.75 -9.70 7.28
N ARG A 208 6.29 -9.81 6.06
CA ARG A 208 6.85 -11.05 5.51
C ARG A 208 8.07 -11.52 6.31
N ALA A 209 8.98 -10.60 6.62
CA ALA A 209 10.13 -10.90 7.47
C ALA A 209 9.69 -11.37 8.87
N LEU A 210 8.66 -10.73 9.45
CA LEU A 210 8.06 -11.18 10.70
C LEU A 210 7.46 -12.58 10.57
N THR A 211 6.69 -12.86 9.52
CA THR A 211 6.14 -14.20 9.24
C THR A 211 7.24 -15.27 9.25
N ALA A 212 8.37 -15.02 8.57
CA ALA A 212 9.50 -15.95 8.58
C ALA A 212 10.01 -16.22 10.01
N SER A 213 10.11 -15.19 10.86
CA SER A 213 10.57 -15.37 12.24
C SER A 213 9.58 -16.12 13.15
N LEU A 214 8.30 -16.16 12.79
CA LEU A 214 7.23 -16.76 13.59
C LEU A 214 6.88 -18.19 13.17
N ALA A 215 7.26 -18.61 11.95
CA ALA A 215 6.74 -19.84 11.34
C ALA A 215 7.47 -21.13 11.72
N LYS A 216 8.62 -21.04 12.41
CA LYS A 216 9.52 -22.18 12.66
C LYS A 216 8.80 -23.38 13.30
N GLY A 217 8.84 -24.52 12.62
CA GLY A 217 8.28 -25.80 13.07
C GLY A 217 6.75 -25.88 13.04
N GLY A 218 6.06 -24.83 12.59
CA GLY A 218 4.60 -24.75 12.62
C GLY A 218 3.93 -25.05 11.28
N ASP A 219 2.64 -25.37 11.35
CA ASP A 219 1.73 -25.41 10.21
C ASP A 219 1.12 -24.03 10.00
N VAL A 220 1.30 -23.47 8.80
CA VAL A 220 0.87 -22.10 8.47
C VAL A 220 -0.30 -22.13 7.50
N LEU A 221 -1.31 -21.29 7.77
CA LEU A 221 -2.39 -21.00 6.85
C LEU A 221 -2.28 -19.56 6.36
N ASN A 222 -2.11 -19.38 5.05
CA ASN A 222 -2.07 -18.07 4.41
C ASN A 222 -3.31 -17.86 3.54
N CYS A 223 -4.18 -16.95 3.97
CA CYS A 223 -5.44 -16.65 3.30
C CYS A 223 -5.37 -15.34 2.52
N PHE A 224 -6.01 -15.30 1.35
CA PHE A 224 -5.89 -14.20 0.39
C PHE A 224 -4.43 -14.03 -0.04
N CYS A 225 -3.76 -15.17 -0.28
CA CYS A 225 -2.31 -15.24 -0.34
C CYS A 225 -1.70 -14.51 -1.56
N TYR A 226 -2.50 -14.19 -2.58
CA TYR A 226 -2.04 -13.60 -3.85
C TYR A 226 -0.88 -14.43 -4.43
N SER A 227 0.28 -13.83 -4.68
CA SER A 227 1.51 -14.50 -5.14
C SER A 227 2.24 -15.25 -4.02
N ALA A 228 1.59 -15.49 -2.88
CA ALA A 228 2.02 -16.32 -1.76
C ALA A 228 3.42 -16.00 -1.19
N THR A 229 3.85 -14.74 -1.26
CA THR A 229 5.17 -14.33 -0.73
C THR A 229 5.27 -14.45 0.78
N MET A 230 4.17 -14.32 1.52
CA MET A 230 4.08 -14.68 2.95
C MET A 230 4.30 -16.18 3.18
N SER A 231 3.77 -17.03 2.29
CA SER A 231 3.96 -18.49 2.37
C SER A 231 5.41 -18.88 2.10
N ALA A 232 6.03 -18.28 1.08
CA ALA A 232 7.44 -18.48 0.78
C ALA A 232 8.33 -18.00 1.95
N ALA A 233 8.03 -16.85 2.54
CA ALA A 233 8.71 -16.35 3.73
C ALA A 233 8.55 -17.32 4.93
N ALA A 234 7.35 -17.86 5.16
CA ALA A 234 7.11 -18.85 6.21
C ALA A 234 7.96 -20.12 6.02
N MET A 235 8.02 -20.66 4.80
CA MET A 235 8.86 -21.83 4.49
C MET A 235 10.34 -21.55 4.69
N LEU A 236 10.85 -20.39 4.22
CA LEU A 236 12.24 -19.98 4.46
C LEU A 236 12.53 -19.76 5.96
N GLY A 237 11.51 -19.41 6.74
CA GLY A 237 11.52 -19.33 8.21
C GLY A 237 11.50 -20.69 8.93
N GLY A 238 11.36 -21.79 8.19
CA GLY A 238 11.34 -23.14 8.72
C GLY A 238 9.95 -23.66 9.11
N ALA A 239 8.88 -23.18 8.47
CA ALA A 239 7.56 -23.82 8.57
C ALA A 239 7.61 -25.30 8.20
N THR A 240 6.78 -26.12 8.85
CA THR A 240 6.64 -27.55 8.55
C THR A 240 5.75 -27.75 7.32
N THR A 241 4.59 -27.09 7.30
CA THR A 241 3.69 -27.05 6.15
C THR A 241 3.10 -25.65 5.97
N VAL A 242 2.77 -25.29 4.73
CA VAL A 242 2.04 -24.06 4.44
C VAL A 242 0.89 -24.34 3.47
N MET A 243 -0.33 -24.01 3.88
CA MET A 243 -1.50 -23.98 3.01
C MET A 243 -1.77 -22.54 2.55
N SER A 244 -1.83 -22.34 1.24
CA SER A 244 -2.05 -21.04 0.59
C SER A 244 -3.39 -21.04 -0.13
N ILE A 245 -4.30 -20.15 0.27
CA ILE A 245 -5.66 -20.04 -0.30
C ILE A 245 -5.81 -18.69 -1.01
N ASP A 246 -6.24 -18.72 -2.26
CA ASP A 246 -6.65 -17.53 -3.01
C ASP A 246 -7.76 -17.89 -4.00
N SER A 247 -8.56 -16.90 -4.43
CA SER A 247 -9.57 -17.11 -5.48
C SER A 247 -8.98 -17.02 -6.89
N SER A 248 -7.73 -16.58 -7.03
CA SER A 248 -7.07 -16.35 -8.32
C SER A 248 -6.07 -17.46 -8.65
N ALA A 249 -6.44 -18.37 -9.56
CA ALA A 249 -5.51 -19.34 -10.13
C ALA A 249 -4.22 -18.70 -10.69
N PRO A 250 -4.25 -17.57 -11.44
CA PRO A 250 -3.02 -16.90 -11.88
C PRO A 250 -2.11 -16.43 -10.73
N ALA A 251 -2.70 -16.01 -9.60
CA ALA A 251 -1.93 -15.61 -8.43
C ALA A 251 -1.25 -16.81 -7.77
N LEU A 252 -1.99 -17.93 -7.59
CA LEU A 252 -1.44 -19.19 -7.07
C LEU A 252 -0.33 -19.74 -7.97
N ALA A 253 -0.50 -19.70 -9.29
CA ALA A 253 0.54 -20.10 -10.24
C ALA A 253 1.81 -19.23 -10.10
N SER A 254 1.65 -17.95 -9.81
CA SER A 254 2.78 -17.06 -9.53
C SER A 254 3.46 -17.42 -8.21
N GLY A 255 2.70 -17.76 -7.17
CA GLY A 255 3.22 -18.29 -5.92
C GLY A 255 4.00 -19.59 -6.09
N GLN A 256 3.53 -20.50 -6.94
CA GLN A 256 4.24 -21.74 -7.26
C GLN A 256 5.58 -21.48 -7.96
N ARG A 257 5.65 -20.52 -8.89
CA ARG A 257 6.92 -20.12 -9.52
C ARG A 257 7.89 -19.50 -8.50
N ILE A 258 7.39 -18.67 -7.58
CA ILE A 258 8.19 -18.11 -6.48
C ILE A 258 8.71 -19.23 -5.57
N ALA A 259 7.87 -20.21 -5.22
CA ALA A 259 8.29 -21.34 -4.42
C ALA A 259 9.41 -22.15 -5.10
N ALA A 260 9.26 -22.43 -6.39
CA ALA A 260 10.30 -23.11 -7.19
C ALA A 260 11.59 -22.29 -7.27
N LEU A 261 11.51 -20.97 -7.46
CA LEU A 261 12.66 -20.05 -7.51
C LEU A 261 13.50 -20.07 -6.22
N ASN A 262 12.86 -20.34 -5.09
CA ASN A 262 13.50 -20.43 -3.78
C ASN A 262 13.83 -21.88 -3.37
N GLY A 263 13.60 -22.87 -4.24
CA GLY A 263 13.89 -24.28 -3.96
C GLY A 263 13.07 -24.86 -2.81
N LEU A 264 11.84 -24.36 -2.60
CA LEU A 264 10.97 -24.84 -1.53
C LEU A 264 10.40 -26.22 -1.88
N ASP A 265 10.31 -27.10 -0.88
CA ASP A 265 9.76 -28.45 -1.05
C ASP A 265 8.27 -28.38 -1.43
N PRO A 266 7.88 -28.85 -2.64
CA PRO A 266 6.48 -28.89 -3.05
C PRO A 266 5.61 -29.76 -2.15
N ALA A 267 6.16 -30.77 -1.46
CA ALA A 267 5.39 -31.65 -0.58
C ALA A 267 4.92 -30.95 0.70
N ALA A 268 5.60 -29.87 1.10
CA ALA A 268 5.24 -29.06 2.26
C ALA A 268 4.29 -27.89 1.91
N LEU A 269 3.92 -27.74 0.64
CA LEU A 269 3.14 -26.62 0.13
C LEU A 269 1.79 -27.08 -0.43
N GLU A 270 0.70 -26.63 0.18
CA GLU A 270 -0.65 -26.87 -0.31
C GLU A 270 -1.21 -25.60 -0.97
N TRP A 271 -1.75 -25.73 -2.17
CA TRP A 271 -2.30 -24.62 -2.96
C TRP A 271 -3.79 -24.85 -3.20
N VAL A 272 -4.61 -23.86 -2.82
CA VAL A 272 -6.08 -24.00 -2.87
C VAL A 272 -6.68 -22.81 -3.59
N GLU A 273 -7.24 -23.06 -4.78
CA GLU A 273 -8.12 -22.10 -5.46
C GLU A 273 -9.53 -22.19 -4.88
N ALA A 274 -9.93 -21.21 -4.08
CA ALA A 274 -11.25 -21.19 -3.46
C ALA A 274 -11.68 -19.80 -3.00
N ASP A 275 -13.00 -19.62 -2.81
CA ASP A 275 -13.50 -18.58 -1.93
C ASP A 275 -12.99 -18.84 -0.50
N VAL A 276 -12.22 -17.90 0.03
CA VAL A 276 -11.53 -18.05 1.32
C VAL A 276 -12.53 -18.24 2.46
N PHE A 277 -13.65 -17.51 2.46
CA PHE A 277 -14.66 -17.61 3.50
C PHE A 277 -15.33 -18.98 3.55
N ALA A 278 -15.67 -19.54 2.39
CA ALA A 278 -16.22 -20.88 2.27
C ALA A 278 -15.20 -21.95 2.65
N HIS A 279 -13.95 -21.80 2.20
CA HIS A 279 -12.90 -22.77 2.48
C HIS A 279 -12.52 -22.81 3.97
N LEU A 280 -12.44 -21.67 4.65
CA LEU A 280 -12.20 -21.64 6.09
C LEU A 280 -13.30 -22.33 6.91
N ARG A 281 -14.57 -22.22 6.48
CA ARG A 281 -15.68 -22.98 7.09
C ARG A 281 -15.50 -24.48 6.88
N LYS A 282 -15.11 -24.90 5.68
CA LYS A 282 -14.79 -26.30 5.37
C LYS A 282 -13.66 -26.83 6.27
N LEU A 283 -12.56 -26.09 6.40
CA LEU A 283 -11.43 -26.48 7.28
C LEU A 283 -11.87 -26.60 8.74
N ARG A 284 -12.71 -25.67 9.22
CA ARG A 284 -13.28 -25.71 10.57
C ARG A 284 -14.11 -26.98 10.77
N ASP A 285 -14.98 -27.29 9.82
CA ASP A 285 -15.87 -28.47 9.91
C ASP A 285 -15.09 -29.79 9.80
N GLN A 286 -13.90 -29.76 9.18
CA GLN A 286 -12.95 -30.87 9.15
C GLN A 286 -12.07 -30.96 10.42
N GLY A 287 -12.21 -30.03 11.37
CA GLY A 287 -11.38 -30.00 12.58
C GLY A 287 -9.90 -29.68 12.32
N ARG A 288 -9.57 -29.05 11.18
CA ARG A 288 -8.19 -28.63 10.89
C ARG A 288 -7.76 -27.51 11.84
N SER A 289 -6.47 -27.48 12.16
CA SER A 289 -5.89 -26.43 13.00
C SER A 289 -4.46 -26.10 12.60
N PHE A 290 -4.02 -24.88 12.89
CA PHE A 290 -2.75 -24.30 12.47
C PHE A 290 -2.07 -23.55 13.62
N ASP A 291 -0.74 -23.41 13.53
CA ASP A 291 0.08 -22.68 14.51
C ASP A 291 0.19 -21.19 14.19
N LEU A 292 0.16 -20.84 12.89
CA LEU A 292 0.19 -19.47 12.41
C LEU A 292 -0.86 -19.28 11.31
N ILE A 293 -1.72 -18.28 11.44
CA ILE A 293 -2.71 -17.92 10.42
C ILE A 293 -2.49 -16.48 9.98
N ILE A 294 -2.50 -16.25 8.67
CA ILE A 294 -2.35 -14.95 8.03
C ILE A 294 -3.65 -14.62 7.30
N LEU A 295 -4.27 -13.49 7.65
CA LEU A 295 -5.50 -12.98 7.05
C LEU A 295 -5.25 -11.58 6.46
N ASP A 296 -5.00 -11.50 5.14
CA ASP A 296 -4.81 -10.22 4.43
C ASP A 296 -5.88 -10.00 3.33
N PRO A 297 -7.15 -9.81 3.71
CA PRO A 297 -8.23 -9.67 2.75
C PRO A 297 -8.11 -8.38 1.91
N PRO A 298 -8.72 -8.34 0.71
CA PRO A 298 -8.79 -7.11 -0.09
C PRO A 298 -9.55 -5.99 0.65
N LYS A 299 -9.52 -4.77 0.09
CA LYS A 299 -10.26 -3.63 0.65
C LYS A 299 -11.77 -3.92 0.68
N LEU A 300 -12.32 -4.17 1.86
CA LEU A 300 -13.75 -4.41 2.06
C LEU A 300 -14.56 -3.12 2.27
N ALA A 301 -13.92 -2.05 2.75
CA ALA A 301 -14.52 -0.72 2.89
C ALA A 301 -13.63 0.38 2.28
N PRO A 302 -13.85 0.72 0.98
CA PRO A 302 -13.15 1.83 0.35
C PRO A 302 -13.45 3.18 1.02
N THR A 303 -14.67 3.36 1.54
CA THR A 303 -15.15 4.61 2.17
C THR A 303 -15.88 4.34 3.49
N VAL A 304 -16.11 5.39 4.29
CA VAL A 304 -16.80 5.30 5.59
C VAL A 304 -18.22 4.73 5.46
N HIS A 305 -18.90 4.97 4.34
CA HIS A 305 -20.25 4.45 4.09
C HIS A 305 -20.33 2.92 4.03
N HIS A 306 -19.21 2.25 3.74
CA HIS A 306 -19.15 0.78 3.63
C HIS A 306 -18.70 0.10 4.93
N VAL A 307 -18.40 0.87 5.98
CA VAL A 307 -17.74 0.39 7.19
C VAL A 307 -18.55 -0.66 7.92
N GLU A 308 -19.87 -0.51 8.04
CA GLU A 308 -20.68 -1.47 8.79
C GLU A 308 -20.67 -2.86 8.14
N LYS A 309 -20.90 -2.93 6.82
CA LYS A 309 -20.85 -4.19 6.06
C LYS A 309 -19.44 -4.80 6.11
N ALA A 310 -18.40 -4.00 5.91
CA ALA A 310 -17.03 -4.46 5.99
C ALA A 310 -16.67 -4.98 7.38
N SER A 311 -17.16 -4.33 8.44
CA SER A 311 -16.91 -4.75 9.83
C SER A 311 -17.46 -6.15 10.10
N ARG A 312 -18.63 -6.49 9.53
CA ARG A 312 -19.19 -7.85 9.65
C ARG A 312 -18.32 -8.88 8.94
N ALA A 313 -17.84 -8.58 7.73
CA ALA A 313 -16.96 -9.48 6.98
C ALA A 313 -15.58 -9.65 7.66
N TYR A 314 -14.99 -8.56 8.18
CA TYR A 314 -13.77 -8.62 8.99
C TYR A 314 -13.98 -9.41 10.28
N LYS A 315 -15.14 -9.27 10.95
CA LYS A 315 -15.47 -10.07 12.13
C LYS A 315 -15.52 -11.56 11.78
N ASP A 316 -16.24 -11.91 10.71
CA ASP A 316 -16.43 -13.30 10.27
C ASP A 316 -15.11 -13.98 9.89
N ILE A 317 -14.23 -13.30 9.14
CA ILE A 317 -12.94 -13.90 8.76
C ILE A 317 -12.03 -14.12 9.99
N ASN A 318 -11.98 -13.16 10.92
CA ASN A 318 -11.19 -13.29 12.14
C ASN A 318 -11.77 -14.36 13.09
N LEU A 319 -13.10 -14.49 13.14
CA LEU A 319 -13.79 -15.53 13.90
C LEU A 319 -13.36 -16.92 13.41
N LEU A 320 -13.34 -17.13 12.10
CA LEU A 320 -12.87 -18.39 11.51
C LEU A 320 -11.38 -18.60 11.76
N GLY A 321 -10.56 -17.55 11.66
CA GLY A 321 -9.15 -17.60 12.04
C GLY A 321 -8.95 -18.11 13.47
N PHE A 322 -9.62 -17.53 14.47
CA PHE A 322 -9.52 -17.98 15.86
C PHE A 322 -9.98 -19.43 16.09
N LYS A 323 -11.02 -19.88 15.37
CA LYS A 323 -11.50 -21.27 15.44
C LYS A 323 -10.52 -22.29 14.85
N LEU A 324 -9.67 -21.86 13.93
CA LEU A 324 -8.66 -22.70 13.27
C LEU A 324 -7.28 -22.63 13.97
N LEU A 325 -7.08 -21.75 14.95
CA LEU A 325 -5.84 -21.69 15.71
C LEU A 325 -5.77 -22.77 16.79
N ARG A 326 -4.61 -23.42 16.88
CA ARG A 326 -4.24 -24.23 18.04
C ARG A 326 -4.08 -23.32 19.28
N PRO A 327 -4.26 -23.84 20.51
CA PRO A 327 -3.85 -23.12 21.71
C PRO A 327 -2.38 -22.70 21.63
N GLY A 328 -2.08 -21.44 21.94
CA GLY A 328 -0.75 -20.85 21.75
C GLY A 328 -0.44 -20.38 20.32
N GLY A 329 -1.31 -20.68 19.34
CA GLY A 329 -1.15 -20.26 17.96
C GLY A 329 -1.28 -18.74 17.77
N MET A 330 -0.76 -18.26 16.65
CA MET A 330 -0.67 -16.83 16.33
C MET A 330 -1.54 -16.44 15.13
N LEU A 331 -2.20 -15.29 15.22
CA LEU A 331 -2.98 -14.68 14.15
C LEU A 331 -2.32 -13.38 13.69
N MET A 332 -1.94 -13.31 12.42
CA MET A 332 -1.60 -12.06 11.75
C MET A 332 -2.80 -11.64 10.89
N THR A 333 -3.44 -10.53 11.23
CA THR A 333 -4.66 -10.06 10.54
C THR A 333 -4.52 -8.61 10.13
N TYR A 334 -4.97 -8.29 8.92
CA TYR A 334 -4.74 -6.98 8.28
C TYR A 334 -6.02 -6.35 7.73
N SER A 335 -5.95 -5.02 7.55
CA SER A 335 -6.93 -4.23 6.82
C SER A 335 -6.25 -3.06 6.11
N CYS A 336 -6.49 -2.95 4.80
CA CYS A 336 -6.12 -1.80 3.98
C CYS A 336 -7.31 -0.86 3.69
N SER A 337 -8.43 -1.03 4.39
CA SER A 337 -9.67 -0.28 4.17
C SER A 337 -9.58 1.12 4.78
N GLY A 338 -9.69 2.17 3.97
CA GLY A 338 -9.58 3.57 4.42
C GLY A 338 -10.68 3.97 5.41
N GLY A 339 -11.89 3.40 5.28
CA GLY A 339 -12.99 3.66 6.22
C GLY A 339 -12.82 3.02 7.61
N VAL A 340 -11.90 2.06 7.77
CA VAL A 340 -11.71 1.33 9.04
C VAL A 340 -10.51 1.92 9.78
N SER A 341 -10.76 2.58 10.91
CA SER A 341 -9.70 3.09 11.79
C SER A 341 -9.00 1.96 12.55
N VAL A 342 -7.80 2.24 13.08
CA VAL A 342 -7.03 1.29 13.91
C VAL A 342 -7.84 0.80 15.11
N ASP A 343 -8.50 1.73 15.81
CA ASP A 343 -9.34 1.43 16.97
C ASP A 343 -10.55 0.56 16.59
N LEU A 344 -11.23 0.89 15.49
CA LEU A 344 -12.36 0.10 15.02
C LEU A 344 -11.93 -1.31 14.60
N PHE A 345 -10.81 -1.45 13.89
CA PHE A 345 -10.28 -2.76 13.50
C PHE A 345 -10.02 -3.64 14.72
N GLN A 346 -9.40 -3.10 15.77
CA GLN A 346 -9.20 -3.82 17.02
C GLN A 346 -10.52 -4.26 17.67
N LYS A 347 -11.52 -3.38 17.73
CA LYS A 347 -12.85 -3.72 18.27
C LYS A 347 -13.51 -4.85 17.49
N ILE A 348 -13.38 -4.86 16.17
CA ILE A 348 -13.88 -5.93 15.31
C ILE A 348 -13.20 -7.27 15.64
N VAL A 349 -11.87 -7.29 15.73
CA VAL A 349 -11.09 -8.50 16.05
C VAL A 349 -11.41 -8.99 17.47
N ALA A 350 -11.55 -8.09 18.44
CA ALA A 350 -11.96 -8.44 19.80
C ALA A 350 -13.37 -9.08 19.83
N GLY A 351 -14.33 -8.52 19.08
CA GLY A 351 -15.64 -9.12 18.92
C GLY A 351 -15.59 -10.50 18.26
N ALA A 352 -14.66 -10.72 17.32
CA ALA A 352 -14.46 -12.02 16.68
C ALA A 352 -13.89 -13.06 17.66
N ALA A 353 -12.95 -12.68 18.52
CA ALA A 353 -12.41 -13.54 19.57
C ALA A 353 -13.49 -13.95 20.59
N LEU A 354 -14.34 -12.99 21.02
CA LEU A 354 -15.46 -13.24 21.92
C LEU A 354 -16.42 -14.27 21.33
N ASP A 355 -16.86 -14.09 20.07
CA ASP A 355 -17.75 -15.02 19.38
C ASP A 355 -17.10 -16.39 19.09
N ALA A 356 -15.77 -16.44 19.00
CA ALA A 356 -15.01 -17.70 18.92
C ALA A 356 -14.93 -18.43 20.27
N GLY A 357 -15.23 -17.76 21.39
CA GLY A 357 -15.07 -18.29 22.74
C GLY A 357 -13.62 -18.44 23.17
N VAL A 358 -12.71 -17.61 22.64
CA VAL A 358 -11.27 -17.67 22.92
C VAL A 358 -10.77 -16.42 23.62
N GLU A 359 -9.64 -16.55 24.33
CA GLU A 359 -8.87 -15.39 24.79
C GLU A 359 -7.65 -15.19 23.88
N ALA A 360 -7.36 -13.94 23.57
CA ALA A 360 -6.21 -13.58 22.75
C ALA A 360 -5.57 -12.27 23.24
N GLN A 361 -4.26 -12.17 23.07
CA GLN A 361 -3.48 -10.99 23.41
C GLN A 361 -2.86 -10.37 22.16
N ILE A 362 -2.97 -9.06 22.01
CA ILE A 362 -2.25 -8.33 20.95
C ILE A 362 -0.79 -8.22 21.39
N THR A 363 0.10 -8.94 20.71
CA THR A 363 1.54 -8.94 21.00
C THR A 363 2.29 -7.91 20.16
N ARG A 364 1.74 -7.54 19.00
CA ARG A 364 2.31 -6.50 18.15
C ARG A 364 1.24 -5.83 17.28
N ARG A 365 1.36 -4.51 17.07
CA ARG A 365 0.65 -3.81 16.00
C ARG A 365 1.49 -3.84 14.73
N LEU A 366 0.86 -4.16 13.62
CA LEU A 366 1.49 -4.32 12.32
C LEU A 366 1.11 -3.12 11.44
N SER A 367 2.04 -2.69 10.60
CA SER A 367 1.92 -1.51 9.74
C SER A 367 2.60 -1.76 8.40
N ALA A 368 2.47 -0.82 7.48
CA ALA A 368 3.27 -0.82 6.26
C ALA A 368 4.75 -0.61 6.60
N GLY A 369 5.64 -1.10 5.73
CA GLY A 369 7.09 -0.93 5.89
C GLY A 369 7.56 0.52 5.81
N SER A 370 8.80 0.78 6.24
CA SER A 370 9.36 2.14 6.38
C SER A 370 9.45 2.97 5.09
N ASP A 371 9.36 2.33 3.93
CA ASP A 371 9.29 2.97 2.61
C ASP A 371 7.89 3.50 2.26
N HIS A 372 6.90 3.26 3.12
CA HIS A 372 5.54 3.79 3.09
C HIS A 372 5.29 4.74 4.28
N PRO A 373 6.03 5.87 4.37
CA PRO A 373 5.97 6.74 5.54
C PRO A 373 4.60 7.43 5.65
N VAL A 374 4.19 7.70 6.88
CA VAL A 374 3.03 8.55 7.18
C VAL A 374 3.54 9.91 7.63
N SER A 375 3.19 10.96 6.90
CA SER A 375 3.50 12.33 7.34
C SER A 375 2.67 12.69 8.58
N ILE A 376 3.30 13.32 9.56
CA ILE A 376 2.63 13.82 10.77
C ILE A 376 1.54 14.85 10.45
N HIS A 377 1.61 15.48 9.28
CA HIS A 377 0.63 16.47 8.81
C HIS A 377 -0.44 15.86 7.90
N PHE A 378 -0.39 14.54 7.65
CA PHE A 378 -1.28 13.82 6.75
C PHE A 378 -1.55 12.40 7.29
N PRO A 379 -2.37 12.28 8.37
CA PRO A 379 -2.69 11.00 8.99
C PRO A 379 -3.46 10.05 8.05
N GLU A 380 -4.15 10.56 7.04
CA GLU A 380 -4.83 9.75 6.01
C GLU A 380 -3.88 8.85 5.22
N GLY A 381 -2.56 9.14 5.25
CA GLY A 381 -1.53 8.26 4.71
C GLY A 381 -1.41 6.92 5.43
N GLU A 382 -1.91 6.79 6.66
CA GLU A 382 -1.91 5.53 7.42
C GLU A 382 -3.04 4.60 6.95
N TYR A 383 -2.81 3.87 5.86
CA TYR A 383 -3.85 3.03 5.25
C TYR A 383 -3.83 1.57 5.71
N LEU A 384 -2.64 0.99 5.96
CA LEU A 384 -2.45 -0.41 6.34
C LEU A 384 -2.43 -0.53 7.87
N LYS A 385 -3.33 -1.35 8.40
CA LYS A 385 -3.39 -1.71 9.83
C LYS A 385 -3.31 -3.21 9.95
N GLY A 386 -2.61 -3.70 10.95
CA GLY A 386 -2.69 -5.10 11.31
C GLY A 386 -2.42 -5.36 12.78
N LEU A 387 -2.75 -6.57 13.20
CA LEU A 387 -2.53 -7.07 14.56
C LEU A 387 -1.87 -8.43 14.47
N LEU A 388 -0.83 -8.64 15.27
CA LEU A 388 -0.36 -9.95 15.66
C LEU A 388 -1.00 -10.28 17.02
N LEU A 389 -1.74 -11.38 17.06
CA LEU A 389 -2.36 -11.87 18.28
C LEU A 389 -1.88 -13.28 18.61
N THR A 390 -1.75 -13.59 19.89
CA THR A 390 -1.51 -14.95 20.38
C THR A 390 -2.78 -15.45 21.08
N LYS A 391 -3.28 -16.62 20.68
CA LYS A 391 -4.41 -17.29 21.33
C LYS A 391 -3.94 -17.92 22.64
N THR A 392 -4.43 -17.43 23.77
CA THR A 392 -4.02 -17.88 25.11
C THR A 392 -4.92 -18.98 25.67
N LYS A 393 -6.18 -19.07 25.21
CA LYS A 393 -7.16 -20.09 25.60
C LYS A 393 -7.99 -20.56 24.41
#